data_AF-A0A955KB89-F1
#
_entry.id   AF-A0A955KB89-F1
#
_cell.length_a   1.000
_cell.length_b   1.000
_cell.length_c   1.000
_cell.angle_alpha   90.00
_cell.angle_beta   90.00
_cell.angle_gamma   90.00
#
_symmetry.space_group_name_H-M   'P 1'
#
loop_
_entity.id
_entity.type
_entity.pdbx_description
1 polymer ?
#
loop_
_entity_poly.entity_id
_entity_poly.type
_entity_poly.pdbx_seq_one_letter_code
_entity_poly.pdbx_strand_id
1 'polypeptide(L)'
;MSQKTDSSFKLYSYSDDQPRNGKGTLIPTKGQRCEFTPISARSTEKEPKIKTKVVVAVLGLFVLSVLGATSYGLVAKANLASAPSVTIVDSHTQSATALDYGPQVALSETGLFTKTRDSFIDESMTFIEIDITERQLRFFKKGILLQSAEIFSVGDKGSWWETPSGLYKIEKKEEKSFTNIGQVYLPWILTFQSNYVIHGLPVYPDGTEVTDDFSGGGIRLSDESAQILFKNVKIDTPVLVYSVKKEDRDTFVYEPKVPELDIPHYFVADIDNDTILATSDLDEQAPIASLVKLMTAVVAAENIDLDGRVRVTSPTFVTSLIPRLSERSSVSMYSLLQLLLVESSNEAAETIAGEVGRDKFIEAMNAKARQLGMMNTKFTDPSGLSAENVSTIGDLHRLIKYIYDDRNFIIDITADKKLPNAHIGGEFDGLINFNEVKDMDNFVGGKVGETLAAGQTSISLHTLQIQGEERTVVVILLGSKSRAEDTRKIISHVQNQFVH
;
A
#
# COMPACT_ATOMS: atom_id res chain seq x y z
N MET A 1 -15.21 28.41 -12.17
CA MET A 1 -13.85 28.65 -11.60
C MET A 1 -13.37 27.32 -11.04
N SER A 2 -12.49 26.63 -11.77
CA SER A 2 -11.95 25.32 -11.38
C SER A 2 -10.72 25.57 -10.52
N GLN A 3 -10.81 25.35 -9.21
CA GLN A 3 -9.63 25.28 -8.36
C GLN A 3 -8.87 24.00 -8.71
N LYS A 4 -7.67 24.15 -9.28
CA LYS A 4 -6.66 23.09 -9.26
C LYS A 4 -6.35 22.80 -7.79
N THR A 5 -6.76 21.65 -7.30
CA THR A 5 -6.29 21.13 -6.02
C THR A 5 -4.96 20.44 -6.26
N ASP A 6 -3.92 21.05 -5.69
CA ASP A 6 -2.55 20.55 -5.65
C ASP A 6 -2.54 19.19 -4.93
N SER A 7 -2.20 18.12 -5.63
CA SER A 7 -2.10 16.75 -5.11
C SER A 7 -0.72 16.52 -4.48
N SER A 8 -0.26 17.48 -3.67
CA SER A 8 1.00 17.39 -2.93
C SER A 8 0.72 16.79 -1.55
N PHE A 9 1.10 15.53 -1.37
CA PHE A 9 1.23 14.96 -0.02
C PHE A 9 2.32 15.73 0.72
N LYS A 10 1.96 16.28 1.88
CA LYS A 10 2.89 16.94 2.77
C LYS A 10 3.59 15.86 3.59
N LEU A 11 4.90 15.76 3.45
CA LEU A 11 5.74 15.32 4.56
C LEU A 11 5.45 16.28 5.71
N TYR A 12 4.56 15.88 6.62
CA TYR A 12 4.30 16.63 7.82
C TYR A 12 5.45 16.34 8.78
N SER A 13 6.53 17.12 8.68
CA SER A 13 7.12 17.63 9.91
C SER A 13 6.00 18.40 10.61
N TYR A 14 5.60 17.98 11.80
CA TYR A 14 4.69 18.78 12.59
C TYR A 14 5.27 20.19 12.66
N SER A 15 4.44 21.21 12.43
CA SER A 15 4.78 22.60 12.78
C SER A 15 5.20 22.74 14.24
N ASP A 16 4.87 21.73 15.04
CA ASP A 16 4.92 21.67 16.48
C ASP A 16 6.04 20.74 16.99
N ASP A 17 6.75 19.99 16.13
CA ASP A 17 7.90 19.17 16.54
C ASP A 17 9.19 19.84 16.06
N GLN A 18 10.11 20.07 17.01
CA GLN A 18 11.39 20.71 16.73
C GLN A 18 12.52 19.72 17.04
N PRO A 19 13.40 19.41 16.07
CA PRO A 19 14.56 18.57 16.34
C PRO A 19 15.50 19.26 17.33
N ARG A 20 16.07 18.47 18.26
CA ARG A 20 17.13 18.93 19.18
C ARG A 20 18.49 18.41 18.76
N ASN A 21 19.54 19.10 19.19
CA ASN A 21 20.90 18.60 19.11
C ASN A 21 21.02 17.28 19.90
N GLY A 22 21.48 16.23 19.23
CA GLY A 22 21.69 14.88 19.76
C GLY A 22 21.15 13.80 18.83
N LYS A 23 21.51 12.54 19.11
CA LYS A 23 21.02 11.38 18.36
C LYS A 23 19.55 11.14 18.71
N GLY A 24 18.61 11.33 17.79
CA GLY A 24 17.32 10.62 17.93
C GLY A 24 16.18 11.29 18.69
N THR A 25 16.20 12.57 19.08
CA THR A 25 15.18 13.10 20.04
C THR A 25 14.35 14.28 19.51
N LEU A 26 13.01 14.10 19.44
CA LEU A 26 12.02 15.18 19.28
C LEU A 26 11.47 15.63 20.64
N ILE A 27 10.97 16.87 20.67
CA ILE A 27 10.12 17.36 21.76
C ILE A 27 8.82 17.88 21.14
N PRO A 28 7.65 17.39 21.59
CA PRO A 28 6.37 18.01 21.27
C PRO A 28 6.37 19.44 21.82
N THR A 29 6.15 20.45 20.99
CA THR A 29 5.95 21.80 21.52
C THR A 29 4.79 21.79 22.51
N LYS A 30 5.00 22.42 23.68
CA LYS A 30 3.96 22.55 24.71
C LYS A 30 2.72 23.19 24.07
N GLY A 31 1.66 22.41 23.91
CA GLY A 31 0.45 22.83 23.24
C GLY A 31 -0.13 24.13 23.80
N GLN A 32 -0.43 25.08 22.92
CA GLN A 32 -1.57 25.94 23.20
C GLN A 32 -2.83 25.08 23.04
N ARG A 33 -3.61 24.98 24.13
CA ARG A 33 -5.00 24.50 24.04
C ARG A 33 -5.68 25.29 22.92
N CYS A 34 -6.09 24.60 21.86
CA CYS A 34 -7.07 25.17 20.94
C CYS A 34 -8.40 25.27 21.70
N GLU A 35 -8.69 26.43 22.29
CA GLU A 35 -10.03 26.77 22.75
C GLU A 35 -10.92 26.91 21.52
N PHE A 36 -11.65 25.85 21.20
CA PHE A 36 -12.72 25.93 20.22
C PHE A 36 -13.87 26.74 20.81
N THR A 37 -14.05 27.97 20.33
CA THR A 37 -15.31 28.69 20.54
C THR A 37 -16.28 28.26 19.43
N PRO A 38 -17.40 27.58 19.73
CA PRO A 38 -18.35 27.18 18.70
C PRO A 38 -18.99 28.42 18.09
N ILE A 39 -18.83 28.60 16.76
CA ILE A 39 -19.56 29.64 16.03
C ILE A 39 -21.00 29.14 15.85
N SER A 40 -21.88 29.61 16.73
CA SER A 40 -23.33 29.56 16.54
C SER A 40 -23.72 30.46 15.36
N ALA A 41 -23.98 29.86 14.20
CA ALA A 41 -24.60 30.56 13.08
C ALA A 41 -26.11 30.66 13.32
N ARG A 42 -26.54 31.74 14.00
CA ARG A 42 -27.95 32.14 14.09
C ARG A 42 -28.33 32.81 12.76
N SER A 43 -29.28 32.23 12.03
CA SER A 43 -29.83 32.82 10.82
C SER A 43 -30.63 34.08 11.15
N THR A 44 -30.23 35.22 10.59
CA THR A 44 -31.12 36.38 10.44
C THR A 44 -31.17 36.76 8.97
N GLU A 45 -32.31 36.48 8.35
CA GLU A 45 -32.69 36.99 7.03
C GLU A 45 -32.59 38.51 6.98
N LYS A 46 -32.04 39.04 5.88
CA LYS A 46 -32.43 40.32 5.27
C LYS A 46 -32.06 40.30 3.79
N GLU A 47 -33.08 40.25 2.93
CA GLU A 47 -32.96 40.44 1.48
C GLU A 47 -32.40 41.82 1.12
N PRO A 48 -31.67 41.95 -0.01
CA PRO A 48 -31.60 43.19 -0.75
C PRO A 48 -32.23 43.07 -2.15
N LYS A 49 -33.09 44.04 -2.47
CA LYS A 49 -33.75 44.26 -3.78
C LYS A 49 -32.73 44.60 -4.88
N ILE A 50 -32.78 43.88 -6.01
CA ILE A 50 -31.96 44.13 -7.20
C ILE A 50 -32.71 45.05 -8.19
N LYS A 51 -32.04 46.12 -8.67
CA LYS A 51 -32.54 47.05 -9.69
C LYS A 51 -32.12 46.65 -11.11
N THR A 52 -33.07 46.78 -12.04
CA THR A 52 -33.13 46.26 -13.42
C THR A 52 -32.34 47.06 -14.48
N LYS A 53 -31.00 47.10 -14.47
CA LYS A 53 -30.23 47.80 -15.54
C LYS A 53 -28.92 47.19 -16.04
N VAL A 54 -28.72 45.85 -16.01
CA VAL A 54 -27.48 45.23 -16.56
C VAL A 54 -27.74 44.05 -17.53
N VAL A 55 -28.86 44.07 -18.27
CA VAL A 55 -29.24 42.96 -19.17
C VAL A 55 -28.76 43.12 -20.64
N VAL A 56 -28.09 44.21 -21.02
CA VAL A 56 -27.74 44.44 -22.46
C VAL A 56 -26.28 44.14 -22.83
N ALA A 57 -25.40 43.78 -21.89
CA ALA A 57 -23.99 43.47 -22.21
C ALA A 57 -23.68 41.97 -22.42
N VAL A 58 -24.65 41.06 -22.25
CA VAL A 58 -24.39 39.60 -22.23
C VAL A 58 -24.68 38.88 -23.56
N LEU A 59 -25.38 39.52 -24.51
CA LEU A 59 -25.74 38.88 -25.79
C LEU A 59 -24.72 39.10 -26.93
N GLY A 60 -23.73 39.98 -26.77
CA GLY A 60 -22.69 40.23 -27.78
C GLY A 60 -21.45 39.34 -27.67
N LEU A 61 -21.27 38.62 -26.56
CA LEU A 61 -20.08 37.78 -26.30
C LEU A 61 -20.33 36.28 -26.57
N PHE A 62 -21.54 35.90 -26.96
CA PHE A 62 -21.89 34.50 -27.22
C PHE A 62 -21.65 34.03 -28.66
N VAL A 63 -21.33 34.96 -29.59
CA VAL A 63 -21.08 34.62 -31.01
C VAL A 63 -19.59 34.49 -31.34
N LEU A 64 -18.69 34.94 -30.46
CA LEU A 64 -17.23 34.76 -30.61
C LEU A 64 -16.67 33.52 -29.90
N SER A 65 -17.48 32.78 -29.13
CA SER A 65 -17.08 31.52 -28.49
C SER A 65 -17.31 30.26 -29.33
N VAL A 66 -18.04 30.36 -30.45
CA VAL A 66 -18.37 29.20 -31.30
C VAL A 66 -17.34 28.94 -32.42
N LEU A 67 -16.45 29.90 -32.73
CA LEU A 67 -15.35 29.71 -33.68
C LEU A 67 -13.97 29.46 -33.04
N GLY A 68 -13.88 29.47 -31.70
CA GLY A 68 -12.68 29.04 -30.95
C GLY A 68 -12.75 27.60 -30.43
N ALA A 69 -13.91 26.95 -30.54
CA ALA A 69 -14.16 25.62 -29.96
C ALA A 69 -13.71 24.46 -30.87
N THR A 70 -13.34 24.71 -32.12
CA THR A 70 -12.86 23.67 -33.06
C THR A 70 -11.33 23.60 -33.19
N SER A 71 -10.59 24.54 -32.62
CA SER A 71 -9.11 24.54 -32.59
C SER A 71 -8.50 24.23 -31.21
N TYR A 72 -9.30 24.24 -30.14
CA TYR A 72 -8.85 23.81 -28.79
C TYR A 72 -8.96 22.30 -28.55
N GLY A 73 -9.72 21.56 -29.38
CA GLY A 73 -9.86 20.11 -29.29
C GLY A 73 -8.64 19.30 -29.78
N LEU A 74 -7.61 19.96 -30.31
CA LEU A 74 -6.40 19.31 -30.86
C LEU A 74 -5.11 19.65 -30.10
N VAL A 75 -5.14 20.49 -29.06
CA VAL A 75 -3.94 20.91 -28.31
C VAL A 75 -4.00 20.57 -26.81
N ALA A 76 -5.14 20.14 -26.28
CA ALA A 76 -5.28 19.72 -24.87
C ALA A 76 -5.09 18.19 -24.63
N LYS A 77 -4.46 17.48 -25.58
CA LYS A 77 -4.09 16.05 -25.46
C LYS A 77 -2.58 15.82 -25.31
N ALA A 78 -1.83 16.81 -24.85
CA ALA A 78 -0.43 16.65 -24.46
C ALA A 78 -0.28 17.03 -22.98
N ASN A 79 0.30 16.13 -22.19
CA ASN A 79 0.58 16.21 -20.74
C ASN A 79 -0.44 15.55 -19.78
N LEU A 80 -1.03 14.41 -20.17
CA LEU A 80 -0.99 13.28 -19.24
C LEU A 80 0.22 12.46 -19.65
N ALA A 81 1.21 12.30 -18.77
CA ALA A 81 2.22 11.28 -18.96
C ALA A 81 1.48 9.93 -18.88
N SER A 82 1.05 9.41 -20.03
CA SER A 82 0.59 8.03 -20.13
C SER A 82 1.73 7.15 -19.68
N ALA A 83 1.47 6.20 -18.78
CA ALA A 83 2.43 5.15 -18.49
C ALA A 83 2.95 4.56 -19.82
N PRO A 84 4.25 4.26 -19.94
CA PRO A 84 4.81 3.71 -21.17
C PRO A 84 4.03 2.46 -21.60
N SER A 85 3.81 2.32 -22.90
CA SER A 85 3.00 1.25 -23.50
C SER A 85 3.73 -0.10 -23.51
N VAL A 86 4.25 -0.53 -22.36
CA VAL A 86 4.78 -1.87 -22.18
C VAL A 86 3.63 -2.73 -21.69
N THR A 87 3.19 -3.67 -22.53
CA THR A 87 2.17 -4.65 -22.19
C THR A 87 2.81 -5.89 -21.58
N ILE A 88 2.43 -6.23 -20.35
CA ILE A 88 2.71 -7.53 -19.74
C ILE A 88 1.70 -8.53 -20.32
N VAL A 89 2.18 -9.65 -20.84
CA VAL A 89 1.32 -10.80 -21.17
C VAL A 89 1.42 -11.77 -20.00
N ASP A 90 0.30 -11.96 -19.31
CA ASP A 90 0.22 -12.96 -18.25
C ASP A 90 0.43 -14.36 -18.84
N SER A 91 1.36 -15.12 -18.27
CA SER A 91 1.81 -16.41 -18.80
C SER A 91 0.75 -17.52 -18.70
N HIS A 92 -0.25 -17.36 -17.84
CA HIS A 92 -1.31 -18.35 -17.59
C HIS A 92 -2.61 -18.03 -18.32
N THR A 93 -2.97 -16.75 -18.41
CA THR A 93 -4.24 -16.25 -18.97
C THR A 93 -4.08 -15.63 -20.35
N GLN A 94 -2.85 -15.40 -20.81
CA GLN A 94 -2.50 -14.70 -22.06
C GLN A 94 -3.08 -13.28 -22.20
N SER A 95 -3.58 -12.71 -21.11
CA SER A 95 -4.13 -11.37 -21.11
C SER A 95 -3.02 -10.32 -21.12
N ALA A 96 -3.14 -9.31 -21.99
CA ALA A 96 -2.20 -8.21 -22.11
C ALA A 96 -2.64 -7.03 -21.23
N THR A 97 -1.87 -6.71 -20.20
CA THR A 97 -2.11 -5.57 -19.31
C THR A 97 -0.98 -4.56 -19.47
N ALA A 98 -1.29 -3.31 -19.76
CA ALA A 98 -0.28 -2.25 -19.78
C ALA A 98 0.33 -2.06 -18.38
N LEU A 99 1.64 -1.85 -18.29
CA LEU A 99 2.29 -1.44 -17.04
C LEU A 99 1.65 -0.12 -16.57
N ASP A 100 1.29 -0.08 -15.29
CA ASP A 100 0.79 1.13 -14.62
C ASP A 100 1.77 1.54 -13.51
N TYR A 101 1.67 2.78 -13.06
CA TYR A 101 2.49 3.26 -11.96
C TYR A 101 2.10 2.58 -10.63
N GLY A 102 3.08 2.15 -9.87
CA GLY A 102 2.97 1.43 -8.61
C GLY A 102 3.75 0.11 -8.61
N PRO A 103 3.62 -0.67 -7.52
CA PRO A 103 4.16 -2.02 -7.43
C PRO A 103 3.57 -2.91 -8.52
N GLN A 104 4.44 -3.66 -9.20
CA GLN A 104 4.08 -4.57 -10.28
C GLN A 104 4.78 -5.89 -10.01
N VAL A 105 4.05 -6.87 -9.48
CA VAL A 105 4.63 -8.17 -9.07
C VAL A 105 5.37 -8.84 -10.23
N ALA A 106 4.84 -8.72 -11.45
CA ALA A 106 5.45 -9.25 -12.66
C ALA A 106 6.88 -8.72 -12.90
N LEU A 107 7.18 -7.48 -12.48
CA LEU A 107 8.52 -6.90 -12.63
C LEU A 107 9.57 -7.51 -11.69
N SER A 108 9.19 -8.36 -10.74
CA SER A 108 10.16 -9.19 -10.00
C SER A 108 10.73 -10.34 -10.84
N GLU A 109 10.12 -10.67 -11.99
CA GLU A 109 10.68 -11.63 -12.93
C GLU A 109 11.82 -11.00 -13.72
N THR A 110 13.04 -11.54 -13.59
CA THR A 110 14.26 -11.00 -14.23
C THR A 110 14.08 -10.80 -15.74
N GLY A 111 13.41 -11.75 -16.40
CA GLY A 111 13.18 -11.70 -17.84
C GLY A 111 12.26 -10.56 -18.27
N LEU A 112 11.19 -10.30 -17.51
CA LEU A 112 10.26 -9.21 -17.81
C LEU A 112 10.86 -7.85 -17.45
N PHE A 113 11.55 -7.74 -16.32
CA PHE A 113 12.27 -6.52 -15.94
C PHE A 113 13.29 -6.11 -17.02
N THR A 114 14.13 -7.06 -17.44
CA THR A 114 15.15 -6.83 -18.47
C THR A 114 14.53 -6.34 -19.78
N LYS A 115 13.48 -7.04 -20.26
CA LYS A 115 12.75 -6.63 -21.48
C LYS A 115 12.15 -5.23 -21.36
N THR A 116 11.58 -4.90 -20.19
CA THR A 116 10.97 -3.59 -19.93
C THR A 116 12.04 -2.48 -19.96
N ARG A 117 13.17 -2.69 -19.28
CA ARG A 117 14.31 -1.77 -19.27
C ARG A 117 14.85 -1.55 -20.69
N ASP A 118 15.07 -2.62 -21.44
CA ASP A 118 15.64 -2.52 -22.79
C ASP A 118 14.67 -1.78 -23.73
N SER A 119 13.36 -2.01 -23.60
CA SER A 119 12.32 -1.24 -24.33
C SER A 119 12.40 0.26 -24.01
N PHE A 120 12.59 0.65 -22.75
CA PHE A 120 12.73 2.06 -22.37
C PHE A 120 13.97 2.70 -22.99
N ILE A 121 15.07 1.94 -23.09
CA ILE A 121 16.31 2.39 -23.73
C ILE A 121 16.09 2.57 -25.24
N ASP A 122 15.50 1.57 -25.90
CA ASP A 122 15.23 1.59 -27.35
C ASP A 122 14.28 2.71 -27.76
N GLU A 123 13.27 3.00 -26.93
CA GLU A 123 12.34 4.12 -27.11
C GLU A 123 12.94 5.48 -26.74
N SER A 124 14.23 5.52 -26.38
CA SER A 124 14.93 6.74 -25.97
C SER A 124 14.23 7.46 -24.81
N MET A 125 13.76 6.71 -23.82
CA MET A 125 13.12 7.28 -22.63
C MET A 125 14.16 7.90 -21.68
N THR A 126 13.70 8.81 -20.83
CA THR A 126 14.47 9.30 -19.67
C THR A 126 13.87 8.65 -18.43
N PHE A 127 14.64 7.84 -17.70
CA PHE A 127 14.15 7.09 -16.55
C PHE A 127 15.28 6.75 -15.58
N ILE A 128 14.90 6.36 -14.37
CA ILE A 128 15.79 5.80 -13.35
C ILE A 128 15.53 4.30 -13.31
N GLU A 129 16.60 3.51 -13.33
CA GLU A 129 16.59 2.09 -13.01
C GLU A 129 17.18 1.90 -11.62
N ILE A 130 16.52 1.12 -10.79
CA ILE A 130 16.96 0.74 -9.45
C ILE A 130 16.95 -0.78 -9.39
N ASP A 131 18.13 -1.37 -9.29
CA ASP A 131 18.33 -2.78 -9.06
C ASP A 131 18.74 -2.97 -7.59
N ILE A 132 17.77 -3.32 -6.74
CA ILE A 132 17.97 -3.52 -5.31
C ILE A 132 18.82 -4.76 -5.06
N THR A 133 18.66 -5.81 -5.88
CA THR A 133 19.41 -7.05 -5.78
C THR A 133 20.90 -6.82 -6.03
N GLU A 134 21.23 -6.12 -7.11
CA GLU A 134 22.62 -5.78 -7.45
C GLU A 134 23.14 -4.53 -6.72
N ARG A 135 22.29 -3.87 -5.92
CA ARG A 135 22.58 -2.58 -5.25
C ARG A 135 23.11 -1.53 -6.22
N GLN A 136 22.44 -1.37 -7.35
CA GLN A 136 22.82 -0.41 -8.38
C GLN A 136 21.65 0.50 -8.78
N LEU A 137 21.94 1.79 -8.91
CA LEU A 137 21.05 2.78 -9.52
C LEU A 137 21.67 3.29 -10.81
N ARG A 138 20.88 3.31 -11.88
CA ARG A 138 21.27 3.84 -13.19
C ARG A 138 20.29 4.91 -13.64
N PHE A 139 20.79 6.04 -14.12
CA PHE A 139 19.97 7.10 -14.71
C PHE A 139 20.22 7.22 -16.19
N PHE A 140 19.16 7.02 -16.98
CA PHE A 140 19.16 7.15 -18.43
C PHE A 140 18.49 8.44 -18.84
N LYS A 141 19.09 9.16 -19.78
CA LYS A 141 18.50 10.34 -20.41
C LYS A 141 18.48 10.14 -21.91
N LYS A 142 17.26 10.07 -22.45
CA LYS A 142 17.02 9.77 -23.87
C LYS A 142 17.68 8.45 -24.32
N GLY A 143 17.52 7.39 -23.54
CA GLY A 143 18.13 6.08 -23.77
C GLY A 143 19.63 5.99 -23.46
N ILE A 144 20.31 7.10 -23.15
CA ILE A 144 21.75 7.12 -22.87
C ILE A 144 21.98 7.06 -21.37
N LEU A 145 22.78 6.09 -20.91
CA LEU A 145 23.23 6.01 -19.52
C LEU A 145 24.10 7.22 -19.17
N LEU A 146 23.65 8.04 -18.22
CA LEU A 146 24.36 9.24 -17.75
C LEU A 146 25.00 9.09 -16.38
N GLN A 147 24.46 8.21 -15.54
CA GLN A 147 24.97 7.97 -14.20
C GLN A 147 24.74 6.51 -13.82
N SER A 148 25.75 5.92 -13.18
CA SER A 148 25.65 4.68 -12.42
C SER A 148 26.14 4.96 -11.01
N ALA A 149 25.39 4.53 -10.00
CA ALA A 149 25.71 4.75 -8.60
C ALA A 149 25.43 3.49 -7.78
N GLU A 150 26.29 3.23 -6.82
CA GLU A 150 26.08 2.18 -5.82
C GLU A 150 24.99 2.58 -4.82
N ILE A 151 24.15 1.62 -4.45
CA ILE A 151 23.17 1.74 -3.38
C ILE A 151 23.79 1.22 -2.09
N PHE A 152 24.00 2.09 -1.12
CA PHE A 152 24.64 1.75 0.15
C PHE A 152 23.68 1.03 1.10
N SER A 153 22.41 1.43 1.10
CA SER A 153 21.37 0.80 1.91
C SER A 153 19.98 0.99 1.30
N VAL A 154 19.08 0.09 1.66
CA VAL A 154 17.67 0.06 1.27
C VAL A 154 16.80 -0.19 2.51
N GLY A 155 15.49 0.05 2.41
CA GLY A 155 14.56 -0.36 3.46
C GLY A 155 14.61 -1.87 3.69
N ASP A 156 14.45 -2.29 4.95
CA ASP A 156 14.54 -3.70 5.33
C ASP A 156 13.46 -4.53 4.64
N LYS A 157 13.81 -5.74 4.18
CA LYS A 157 12.87 -6.69 3.59
C LYS A 157 11.73 -7.02 4.56
N GLY A 158 10.51 -7.06 4.07
CA GLY A 158 9.28 -7.29 4.83
C GLY A 158 8.83 -6.12 5.70
N SER A 159 9.59 -5.02 5.73
CA SER A 159 9.27 -3.84 6.55
C SER A 159 8.35 -2.86 5.81
N TRP A 160 7.85 -1.87 6.54
CA TRP A 160 7.07 -0.73 6.03
C TRP A 160 7.78 0.08 4.94
N TRP A 161 9.11 -0.03 4.89
CA TRP A 161 9.98 0.76 4.05
C TRP A 161 10.56 -0.04 2.88
N GLU A 162 10.19 -1.32 2.75
CA GLU A 162 10.57 -2.12 1.60
C GLU A 162 9.95 -1.54 0.33
N THR A 163 10.82 -1.22 -0.63
CA THR A 163 10.41 -0.77 -1.97
C THR A 163 10.20 -1.99 -2.86
N PRO A 164 8.96 -2.34 -3.27
CA PRO A 164 8.73 -3.49 -4.13
C PRO A 164 9.25 -3.28 -5.54
N SER A 165 9.39 -4.38 -6.26
CA SER A 165 9.49 -4.35 -7.73
C SER A 165 8.28 -3.65 -8.34
N GLY A 166 8.52 -2.74 -9.27
CA GLY A 166 7.46 -1.87 -9.78
C GLY A 166 7.94 -0.82 -10.76
N LEU A 167 6.96 -0.13 -11.34
CA LEU A 167 7.20 1.05 -12.17
C LEU A 167 6.61 2.24 -11.44
N TYR A 168 7.42 3.20 -11.05
CA TYR A 168 6.99 4.38 -10.31
C TYR A 168 7.34 5.65 -11.07
N LYS A 169 7.08 6.81 -10.46
CA LYS A 169 7.52 8.10 -10.97
C LYS A 169 7.95 9.01 -9.84
N ILE A 170 8.86 9.93 -10.16
CA ILE A 170 9.29 10.98 -9.24
C ILE A 170 8.15 11.96 -9.04
N GLU A 171 7.72 12.14 -7.80
CA GLU A 171 6.58 13.00 -7.46
C GLU A 171 7.05 14.31 -6.81
N LYS A 172 8.12 14.23 -6.02
CA LYS A 172 8.63 15.36 -5.25
C LYS A 172 10.15 15.39 -5.21
N LYS A 173 10.68 16.59 -5.07
CA LYS A 173 12.10 16.87 -4.91
C LYS A 173 12.31 17.85 -3.78
N GLU A 174 13.15 17.51 -2.81
CA GLU A 174 13.51 18.37 -1.69
C GLU A 174 15.02 18.31 -1.45
N GLU A 175 15.67 19.47 -1.31
CA GLU A 175 17.13 19.50 -1.05
C GLU A 175 17.46 18.93 0.34
N LYS A 176 16.56 19.08 1.30
CA LYS A 176 16.70 18.60 2.66
C LYS A 176 15.33 18.42 3.30
N SER A 177 15.06 17.27 3.90
CA SER A 177 13.87 17.04 4.74
C SER A 177 14.25 16.28 6.00
N PHE A 178 13.47 16.47 7.05
CA PHE A 178 13.64 15.76 8.32
C PHE A 178 12.75 14.52 8.34
N THR A 179 13.29 13.38 8.77
CA THR A 179 12.53 12.13 8.93
C THR A 179 12.43 11.72 10.39
N ASN A 180 11.25 11.19 10.75
CA ASN A 180 11.01 10.63 12.07
C ASN A 180 11.67 9.24 12.26
N ILE A 181 12.03 8.54 11.17
CA ILE A 181 12.52 7.14 11.08
C ILE A 181 13.99 6.99 11.56
N GLY A 182 14.41 7.80 12.51
CA GLY A 182 15.80 7.88 12.96
C GLY A 182 16.22 9.30 13.28
N GLN A 183 15.30 10.26 13.10
CA GLN A 183 15.45 11.64 13.59
C GLN A 183 16.66 12.32 12.97
N VAL A 184 16.73 12.23 11.65
CA VAL A 184 17.84 12.71 10.82
C VAL A 184 17.30 13.56 9.68
N TYR A 185 18.17 14.40 9.13
CA TYR A 185 17.92 15.07 7.87
C TYR A 185 18.41 14.21 6.71
N LEU A 186 17.53 13.97 5.75
CA LEU A 186 17.84 13.35 4.47
C LEU A 186 18.14 14.47 3.44
N PRO A 187 19.32 14.48 2.80
CA PRO A 187 19.61 15.42 1.73
C PRO A 187 19.20 14.87 0.34
N TRP A 188 18.97 15.77 -0.61
CA TRP A 188 18.74 15.47 -2.04
C TRP A 188 17.60 14.48 -2.30
N ILE A 189 16.50 14.63 -1.56
CA ILE A 189 15.39 13.70 -1.57
C ILE A 189 14.66 13.74 -2.91
N LEU A 190 14.53 12.56 -3.49
CA LEU A 190 13.61 12.28 -4.59
C LEU A 190 12.55 11.31 -4.09
N THR A 191 11.34 11.82 -3.84
CA THR A 191 10.21 10.97 -3.46
C THR A 191 9.58 10.38 -4.71
N PHE A 192 9.35 9.06 -4.71
CA PHE A 192 8.61 8.35 -5.72
C PHE A 192 7.53 7.50 -5.05
N GLN A 193 6.31 7.57 -5.59
CA GLN A 193 5.12 6.95 -5.01
C GLN A 193 4.94 7.19 -3.50
N SER A 194 4.69 8.44 -3.12
CA SER A 194 4.35 8.89 -1.75
C SER A 194 5.39 8.62 -0.65
N ASN A 195 5.71 7.37 -0.33
CA ASN A 195 6.53 6.97 0.81
C ASN A 195 7.95 6.51 0.44
N TYR A 196 8.25 6.18 -0.81
CA TYR A 196 9.61 5.78 -1.18
C TYR A 196 10.48 6.97 -1.54
N VAL A 197 11.74 6.91 -1.11
CA VAL A 197 12.68 8.01 -1.28
C VAL A 197 14.04 7.51 -1.74
N ILE A 198 14.66 8.27 -2.66
CA ILE A 198 16.10 8.21 -2.92
C ILE A 198 16.73 9.41 -2.20
N HIS A 199 17.82 9.21 -1.48
CA HIS A 199 18.49 10.30 -0.75
C HIS A 199 20.01 10.12 -0.67
N GLY A 200 20.71 11.20 -0.30
CA GLY A 200 22.13 11.18 0.03
C GLY A 200 22.41 10.76 1.47
N LEU A 201 23.57 11.13 2.00
CA LEU A 201 24.00 10.72 3.34
C LEU A 201 23.17 11.40 4.45
N PRO A 202 22.41 10.65 5.27
CA PRO A 202 21.66 11.25 6.36
C PRO A 202 22.55 11.85 7.44
N VAL A 203 22.10 12.95 8.05
CA VAL A 203 22.80 13.60 9.16
C VAL A 203 21.87 13.84 10.34
N TYR A 204 22.34 13.58 11.55
CA TYR A 204 21.63 13.95 12.76
C TYR A 204 21.50 15.48 12.88
N PRO A 205 20.59 16.00 13.71
CA PRO A 205 20.41 17.44 13.89
C PRO A 205 21.67 18.17 14.37
N ASP A 206 22.56 17.48 15.08
CA ASP A 206 23.85 18.00 15.52
C ASP A 206 24.94 18.00 14.42
N GLY A 207 24.60 17.54 13.21
CA GLY A 207 25.48 17.46 12.05
C GLY A 207 26.34 16.21 12.00
N THR A 208 26.23 15.29 12.96
CA THR A 208 26.93 14.00 12.89
C THR A 208 26.32 13.11 11.81
N GLU A 209 27.17 12.44 11.04
CA GLU A 209 26.74 11.50 10.00
C GLU A 209 26.18 10.22 10.63
N VAL A 210 25.17 9.63 9.99
CA VAL A 210 24.68 8.29 10.37
C VAL A 210 25.67 7.21 9.92
N THR A 211 25.60 6.05 10.55
CA THR A 211 26.37 4.87 10.14
C THR A 211 25.90 4.33 8.78
N ASP A 212 26.75 3.61 8.08
CA ASP A 212 26.48 3.14 6.70
C ASP A 212 25.32 2.14 6.58
N ASP A 213 25.02 1.43 7.66
CA ASP A 213 23.90 0.50 7.79
C ASP A 213 22.54 1.20 8.00
N PHE A 214 22.52 2.48 8.34
CA PHE A 214 21.27 3.23 8.49
C PHE A 214 20.69 3.60 7.12
N SER A 215 19.54 3.03 6.79
CA SER A 215 18.80 3.29 5.54
C SER A 215 17.83 4.47 5.63
N GLY A 216 17.38 4.86 6.82
CA GLY A 216 16.39 5.92 6.99
C GLY A 216 15.05 5.64 6.29
N GLY A 217 14.77 4.37 5.97
CA GLY A 217 13.57 3.94 5.25
C GLY A 217 13.59 4.17 3.74
N GLY A 218 14.77 4.38 3.14
CA GLY A 218 14.90 4.73 1.71
C GLY A 218 16.08 4.08 0.99
N ILE A 219 16.26 4.48 -0.28
CA ILE A 219 17.37 4.08 -1.14
C ILE A 219 18.49 5.11 -0.98
N ARG A 220 19.55 4.72 -0.27
CA ARG A 220 20.68 5.60 0.05
C ARG A 220 21.78 5.51 -1.01
N LEU A 221 22.15 6.65 -1.57
CA LEU A 221 23.35 6.82 -2.39
C LEU A 221 24.43 7.57 -1.62
N SER A 222 25.62 7.71 -2.21
CA SER A 222 26.58 8.72 -1.75
C SER A 222 25.99 10.13 -1.94
N ASP A 223 26.39 11.09 -1.09
CA ASP A 223 25.87 12.46 -1.18
C ASP A 223 26.14 13.10 -2.56
N GLU A 224 27.33 12.85 -3.12
CA GLU A 224 27.69 13.29 -4.48
C GLU A 224 26.76 12.69 -5.55
N SER A 225 26.55 11.36 -5.51
CA SER A 225 25.69 10.68 -6.47
C SER A 225 24.24 11.14 -6.36
N ALA A 226 23.72 11.28 -5.14
CA ALA A 226 22.37 11.78 -4.89
C ALA A 226 22.21 13.22 -5.39
N GLN A 227 23.19 14.09 -5.14
CA GLN A 227 23.16 15.47 -5.64
C GLN A 227 23.18 15.54 -7.17
N ILE A 228 24.02 14.74 -7.84
CA ILE A 228 24.07 14.67 -9.31
C ILE A 228 22.73 14.20 -9.86
N LEU A 229 22.17 13.12 -9.30
CA LEU A 229 20.87 12.59 -9.70
C LEU A 229 19.77 13.64 -9.51
N PHE A 230 19.72 14.25 -8.32
CA PHE A 230 18.77 15.30 -7.96
C PHE A 230 18.81 16.48 -8.94
N LYS A 231 19.99 16.93 -9.37
CA LYS A 231 20.12 18.04 -10.33
C LYS A 231 19.60 17.67 -11.72
N ASN A 232 19.71 16.41 -12.14
CA ASN A 232 19.41 15.98 -13.51
C ASN A 232 17.99 15.44 -13.71
N VAL A 233 17.38 14.89 -12.66
CA VAL A 233 16.05 14.27 -12.69
C VAL A 233 14.94 15.32 -12.60
N LYS A 234 13.83 15.09 -13.31
CA LYS A 234 12.62 15.92 -13.25
C LYS A 234 11.50 15.20 -12.51
N ILE A 235 10.53 15.96 -11.98
CA ILE A 235 9.24 15.41 -11.59
C ILE A 235 8.62 14.70 -12.80
N ASP A 236 7.87 13.63 -12.56
CA ASP A 236 7.32 12.67 -13.51
C ASP A 236 8.35 11.80 -14.24
N THR A 237 9.63 11.83 -13.87
CA THR A 237 10.62 10.85 -14.40
C THR A 237 10.22 9.45 -13.93
N PRO A 238 10.05 8.45 -14.83
CA PRO A 238 9.80 7.07 -14.44
C PRO A 238 10.95 6.47 -13.63
N VAL A 239 10.60 5.60 -12.68
CA VAL A 239 11.53 4.86 -11.81
C VAL A 239 11.18 3.38 -11.92
N LEU A 240 12.01 2.60 -12.61
CA LEU A 240 11.85 1.16 -12.75
C LEU A 240 12.64 0.47 -11.65
N VAL A 241 11.97 -0.24 -10.75
CA VAL A 241 12.59 -0.91 -9.59
C VAL A 241 12.51 -2.41 -9.76
N TYR A 242 13.63 -3.06 -9.44
CA TYR A 242 13.79 -4.50 -9.43
C TYR A 242 14.33 -4.97 -8.09
N SER A 243 13.71 -6.02 -7.56
CA SER A 243 14.16 -6.78 -6.41
C SER A 243 13.76 -8.24 -6.60
N VAL A 244 14.72 -9.16 -6.46
CA VAL A 244 14.49 -10.60 -6.48
C VAL A 244 13.76 -11.02 -5.20
N LYS A 245 12.62 -11.71 -5.36
CA LYS A 245 11.79 -12.16 -4.23
C LYS A 245 12.42 -13.31 -3.41
N LYS A 246 13.11 -14.24 -4.07
CA LYS A 246 13.87 -15.37 -3.50
C LYS A 246 14.73 -15.96 -4.63
N GLU A 247 16.05 -16.06 -4.47
CA GLU A 247 16.93 -16.68 -5.49
C GLU A 247 16.77 -18.21 -5.52
N ASP A 248 16.32 -18.81 -4.43
CA ASP A 248 16.04 -20.24 -4.36
C ASP A 248 14.62 -20.49 -4.87
N ARG A 249 14.52 -21.06 -6.08
CA ARG A 249 13.31 -21.80 -6.45
C ARG A 249 13.19 -22.91 -5.43
N ASP A 250 12.22 -22.77 -4.55
CA ASP A 250 11.86 -23.80 -3.63
C ASP A 250 11.60 -25.10 -4.40
N THR A 251 12.50 -26.07 -4.23
CA THR A 251 12.46 -27.34 -4.96
C THR A 251 11.64 -28.40 -4.23
N PHE A 252 10.99 -28.03 -3.14
CA PHE A 252 10.14 -28.93 -2.38
C PHE A 252 9.00 -29.44 -3.26
N VAL A 253 8.89 -30.76 -3.38
CA VAL A 253 7.87 -31.41 -4.19
C VAL A 253 6.89 -32.15 -3.29
N TYR A 254 5.63 -31.77 -3.38
CA TYR A 254 4.53 -32.50 -2.77
C TYR A 254 4.19 -33.74 -3.61
N GLU A 255 3.98 -34.89 -2.97
CA GLU A 255 3.35 -36.05 -3.63
C GLU A 255 1.84 -35.87 -3.65
N PRO A 256 1.21 -35.56 -4.80
CA PRO A 256 -0.20 -35.17 -4.82
C PRO A 256 -1.10 -36.34 -4.44
N LYS A 257 -1.83 -36.17 -3.33
CA LYS A 257 -3.04 -36.93 -3.01
C LYS A 257 -4.14 -35.92 -2.73
N VAL A 258 -5.05 -35.74 -3.67
CA VAL A 258 -6.14 -34.75 -3.57
C VAL A 258 -7.43 -35.49 -3.24
N PRO A 259 -7.88 -35.53 -1.96
CA PRO A 259 -9.25 -35.86 -1.65
C PRO A 259 -10.12 -34.60 -1.63
N GLU A 260 -11.39 -34.77 -1.96
CA GLU A 260 -12.42 -33.75 -1.75
C GLU A 260 -12.70 -33.62 -0.25
N LEU A 261 -12.54 -32.40 0.29
CA LEU A 261 -13.06 -32.07 1.62
C LEU A 261 -14.50 -31.60 1.47
N ASP A 262 -15.40 -32.09 2.32
CA ASP A 262 -16.79 -31.60 2.42
C ASP A 262 -16.83 -30.27 3.17
N ILE A 263 -16.16 -29.25 2.61
CA ILE A 263 -16.06 -27.88 3.12
C ILE A 263 -16.43 -26.95 1.97
N PRO A 264 -17.37 -26.00 2.15
CA PRO A 264 -17.70 -25.01 1.13
C PRO A 264 -16.54 -24.02 0.93
N HIS A 265 -16.22 -23.71 -0.33
CA HIS A 265 -15.25 -22.68 -0.76
C HIS A 265 -13.98 -22.61 0.10
N TYR A 266 -13.12 -23.62 -0.04
CA TYR A 266 -11.84 -23.71 0.64
C TYR A 266 -10.65 -23.73 -0.31
N PHE A 267 -9.48 -23.37 0.23
CA PHE A 267 -8.19 -23.50 -0.41
C PHE A 267 -7.10 -23.68 0.62
N VAL A 268 -6.15 -24.54 0.31
CA VAL A 268 -4.92 -24.69 1.05
C VAL A 268 -3.75 -24.89 0.09
N ALA A 269 -2.71 -24.09 0.28
CA ALA A 269 -1.49 -24.15 -0.49
C ALA A 269 -0.28 -23.88 0.40
N ASP A 270 0.87 -24.37 -0.05
CA ASP A 270 2.15 -23.89 0.44
C ASP A 270 2.43 -22.50 -0.14
N ILE A 271 2.63 -21.50 0.73
CA ILE A 271 2.78 -20.11 0.28
C ILE A 271 4.21 -19.79 -0.20
N ASP A 272 5.20 -20.62 0.15
CA ASP A 272 6.58 -20.42 -0.26
C ASP A 272 6.78 -20.77 -1.74
N ASN A 273 6.08 -21.80 -2.22
CA ASN A 273 6.22 -22.31 -3.59
C ASN A 273 4.91 -22.36 -4.41
N ASP A 274 3.82 -21.83 -3.87
CA ASP A 274 2.48 -21.78 -4.46
C ASP A 274 1.88 -23.17 -4.80
N THR A 275 2.40 -24.26 -4.22
CA THR A 275 1.84 -25.60 -4.46
C THR A 275 0.48 -25.73 -3.80
N ILE A 276 -0.56 -25.89 -4.63
CA ILE A 276 -1.92 -26.15 -4.17
C ILE A 276 -1.99 -27.57 -3.58
N LEU A 277 -2.33 -27.66 -2.30
CA LEU A 277 -2.46 -28.92 -1.57
C LEU A 277 -3.88 -29.49 -1.68
N ALA A 278 -4.88 -28.62 -1.56
CA ALA A 278 -6.27 -28.94 -1.83
C ALA A 278 -7.07 -27.66 -2.07
N THR A 279 -8.09 -27.73 -2.92
CA THR A 279 -8.95 -26.57 -3.19
C THR A 279 -10.32 -26.99 -3.71
N SER A 280 -11.29 -26.10 -3.52
CA SER A 280 -12.56 -26.06 -4.23
C SER A 280 -12.45 -25.19 -5.51
N ASP A 281 -13.53 -24.56 -5.96
CA ASP A 281 -13.49 -23.67 -7.13
C ASP A 281 -12.72 -22.37 -6.81
N LEU A 282 -11.64 -22.12 -7.55
CA LEU A 282 -10.78 -20.96 -7.39
C LEU A 282 -11.39 -19.65 -7.91
N ASP A 283 -12.33 -19.76 -8.86
CA ASP A 283 -12.86 -18.64 -9.64
C ASP A 283 -14.27 -18.24 -9.21
N GLU A 284 -14.88 -18.99 -8.28
CA GLU A 284 -16.18 -18.65 -7.75
C GLU A 284 -16.12 -17.37 -6.91
N GLN A 285 -16.94 -16.39 -7.31
CA GLN A 285 -17.00 -15.10 -6.66
C GLN A 285 -17.95 -15.13 -5.46
N ALA A 286 -17.46 -14.66 -4.30
CA ALA A 286 -18.23 -14.58 -3.08
C ALA A 286 -18.01 -13.25 -2.34
N PRO A 287 -18.99 -12.78 -1.53
CA PRO A 287 -18.77 -11.69 -0.59
C PRO A 287 -17.69 -12.07 0.43
N ILE A 288 -16.74 -11.17 0.69
CA ILE A 288 -15.53 -11.51 1.48
C ILE A 288 -15.50 -10.93 2.88
N ALA A 289 -16.51 -10.14 3.27
CA ALA A 289 -16.57 -9.46 4.56
C ALA A 289 -15.26 -8.72 4.90
N SER A 290 -14.80 -8.79 6.17
CA SER A 290 -13.63 -8.04 6.65
C SER A 290 -12.28 -8.46 6.06
N LEU A 291 -12.20 -9.44 5.16
CA LEU A 291 -10.96 -9.72 4.41
C LEU A 291 -10.54 -8.51 3.57
N VAL A 292 -11.49 -7.65 3.20
CA VAL A 292 -11.24 -6.33 2.58
C VAL A 292 -10.17 -5.51 3.32
N LYS A 293 -10.09 -5.64 4.64
CA LYS A 293 -9.16 -4.88 5.47
C LYS A 293 -7.68 -5.20 5.20
N LEU A 294 -7.39 -6.36 4.63
CA LEU A 294 -6.03 -6.66 4.13
C LEU A 294 -5.67 -5.74 2.95
N MET A 295 -6.58 -5.55 2.00
CA MET A 295 -6.38 -4.59 0.90
C MET A 295 -6.31 -3.15 1.43
N THR A 296 -7.14 -2.79 2.40
CA THR A 296 -7.08 -1.48 3.07
C THR A 296 -5.71 -1.24 3.70
N ALA A 297 -5.13 -2.23 4.38
CA ALA A 297 -3.79 -2.13 4.96
C ALA A 297 -2.72 -1.98 3.87
N VAL A 298 -2.79 -2.75 2.78
CA VAL A 298 -1.86 -2.64 1.64
C VAL A 298 -1.91 -1.25 1.02
N VAL A 299 -3.10 -0.73 0.71
CA VAL A 299 -3.25 0.59 0.08
C VAL A 299 -2.80 1.69 1.05
N ALA A 300 -3.12 1.59 2.34
CA ALA A 300 -2.63 2.55 3.33
C ALA A 300 -1.10 2.58 3.39
N ALA A 301 -0.46 1.42 3.41
CA ALA A 301 1.00 1.29 3.46
C ALA A 301 1.73 1.87 2.26
N GLU A 302 1.07 2.00 1.11
CA GLU A 302 1.69 2.47 -0.13
C GLU A 302 1.30 3.90 -0.51
N ASN A 303 0.36 4.50 0.20
CA ASN A 303 -0.20 5.81 -0.16
C ASN A 303 -0.30 6.77 1.03
N ILE A 304 0.01 6.32 2.25
CA ILE A 304 -0.06 7.14 3.45
C ILE A 304 1.22 6.97 4.26
N ASP A 305 1.66 8.06 4.90
CA ASP A 305 2.76 8.05 5.84
C ASP A 305 2.41 7.18 7.06
N LEU A 306 3.07 6.03 7.18
CA LEU A 306 2.84 5.06 8.26
C LEU A 306 3.40 5.51 9.62
N ASP A 307 4.27 6.50 9.64
CA ASP A 307 4.76 7.13 10.89
C ASP A 307 3.98 8.40 11.24
N GLY A 308 3.00 8.77 10.42
CA GLY A 308 2.14 9.91 10.65
C GLY A 308 1.06 9.66 11.71
N ARG A 309 0.44 10.74 12.15
CA ARG A 309 -0.88 10.70 12.80
C ARG A 309 -1.95 11.05 11.79
N VAL A 310 -3.01 10.27 11.80
CA VAL A 310 -4.20 10.48 10.98
C VAL A 310 -5.24 11.20 11.81
N ARG A 311 -5.91 12.18 11.20
CA ARG A 311 -7.00 12.89 11.87
C ARG A 311 -8.24 12.00 11.90
N VAL A 312 -8.84 11.86 13.08
CA VAL A 312 -10.12 11.18 13.24
C VAL A 312 -11.23 12.17 12.86
N THR A 313 -11.71 12.08 11.61
CA THR A 313 -12.60 13.10 11.04
C THR A 313 -14.09 12.83 11.27
N SER A 314 -14.54 11.56 11.35
CA SER A 314 -15.87 11.20 11.86
C SER A 314 -16.08 9.68 11.99
N PRO A 315 -15.79 9.07 13.16
CA PRO A 315 -15.98 7.63 13.37
C PRO A 315 -17.46 7.21 13.50
N THR A 316 -18.39 8.18 13.60
CA THR A 316 -19.80 7.98 13.96
C THR A 316 -20.69 7.37 12.87
N PHE A 317 -20.19 7.11 11.66
CA PHE A 317 -21.00 6.58 10.55
C PHE A 317 -20.92 5.05 10.37
N VAL A 318 -20.05 4.37 11.11
CA VAL A 318 -19.89 2.91 11.03
C VAL A 318 -19.79 2.29 12.42
N THR A 319 -20.39 1.11 12.59
CA THR A 319 -20.31 0.36 13.85
C THR A 319 -19.15 -0.63 13.81
N SER A 320 -18.22 -0.50 14.75
CA SER A 320 -17.20 -1.51 15.05
C SER A 320 -17.70 -2.44 16.16
N LEU A 321 -17.20 -3.68 16.20
CA LEU A 321 -17.48 -4.61 17.30
C LEU A 321 -16.94 -4.07 18.64
N ILE A 322 -15.76 -3.46 18.60
CA ILE A 322 -15.15 -2.73 19.71
C ILE A 322 -14.87 -1.29 19.25
N PRO A 323 -15.69 -0.31 19.65
CA PRO A 323 -15.46 1.10 19.32
C PRO A 323 -14.29 1.67 20.14
N ARG A 324 -13.33 2.36 19.48
CA ARG A 324 -12.14 2.94 20.14
C ARG A 324 -11.79 4.36 19.72
N LEU A 325 -12.41 4.88 18.65
CA LEU A 325 -12.00 6.16 18.03
C LEU A 325 -12.88 7.36 18.40
N SER A 326 -14.06 7.14 18.97
CA SER A 326 -15.10 8.17 19.19
C SER A 326 -14.65 9.43 19.95
N GLU A 327 -13.70 9.33 20.89
CA GLU A 327 -13.24 10.45 21.72
C GLU A 327 -11.89 11.03 21.28
N ARG A 328 -11.34 10.57 20.16
CA ARG A 328 -9.98 10.95 19.71
C ARG A 328 -10.04 11.93 18.55
N SER A 329 -9.14 12.91 18.55
CA SER A 329 -8.98 13.87 17.46
C SER A 329 -7.98 13.41 16.40
N SER A 330 -7.00 12.61 16.79
CA SER A 330 -6.00 11.97 15.91
C SER A 330 -5.45 10.71 16.54
N VAL A 331 -4.96 9.78 15.72
CA VAL A 331 -4.33 8.51 16.14
C VAL A 331 -3.14 8.21 15.22
N SER A 332 -2.09 7.56 15.72
CA SER A 332 -1.00 7.09 14.85
C SER A 332 -1.52 6.12 13.78
N MET A 333 -0.91 6.15 12.59
CA MET A 333 -1.28 5.20 11.54
C MET A 333 -1.02 3.75 11.98
N TYR A 334 0.08 3.49 12.70
CA TYR A 334 0.34 2.17 13.26
C TYR A 334 -0.80 1.67 14.16
N SER A 335 -1.25 2.48 15.13
CA SER A 335 -2.35 2.06 16.00
C SER A 335 -3.67 1.93 15.24
N LEU A 336 -3.91 2.71 14.17
CA LEU A 336 -5.06 2.47 13.29
C LEU A 336 -4.95 1.13 12.55
N LEU A 337 -3.77 0.75 12.05
CA LEU A 337 -3.53 -0.55 11.44
C LEU A 337 -3.72 -1.71 12.43
N GLN A 338 -3.29 -1.54 13.68
CA GLN A 338 -3.57 -2.51 14.74
C GLN A 338 -5.08 -2.69 14.95
N LEU A 339 -5.84 -1.60 15.09
CA LEU A 339 -7.30 -1.68 15.21
C LEU A 339 -7.96 -2.32 13.98
N LEU A 340 -7.46 -1.99 12.78
CA LEU A 340 -7.95 -2.52 11.51
C LEU A 340 -7.75 -4.04 11.42
N LEU A 341 -6.57 -4.53 11.78
CA LEU A 341 -6.15 -5.91 11.49
C LEU A 341 -6.40 -6.87 12.66
N VAL A 342 -6.21 -6.43 13.91
CA VAL A 342 -6.35 -7.26 15.12
C VAL A 342 -7.83 -7.33 15.56
N GLU A 343 -8.48 -6.18 15.71
CA GLU A 343 -9.89 -6.08 16.16
C GLU A 343 -10.89 -5.89 15.02
N SER A 344 -10.43 -5.92 13.77
CA SER A 344 -11.31 -5.78 12.61
C SER A 344 -12.14 -4.48 12.61
N SER A 345 -11.59 -3.37 13.12
CA SER A 345 -12.32 -2.12 13.32
C SER A 345 -12.76 -1.47 12.00
N ASN A 346 -14.06 -1.21 11.87
CA ASN A 346 -14.64 -0.48 10.75
C ASN A 346 -14.36 1.02 10.85
N GLU A 347 -14.37 1.58 12.07
CA GLU A 347 -13.98 2.98 12.33
C GLU A 347 -12.55 3.25 11.84
N ALA A 348 -11.62 2.32 12.07
CA ALA A 348 -10.24 2.45 11.60
C ALA A 348 -10.17 2.42 10.06
N ALA A 349 -10.89 1.51 9.41
CA ALA A 349 -10.94 1.42 7.95
C ALA A 349 -11.44 2.72 7.30
N GLU A 350 -12.54 3.29 7.80
CA GLU A 350 -13.08 4.55 7.28
C GLU A 350 -12.20 5.76 7.64
N THR A 351 -11.54 5.74 8.79
CA THR A 351 -10.58 6.80 9.18
C THR A 351 -9.37 6.80 8.23
N ILE A 352 -8.80 5.63 7.94
CA ILE A 352 -7.68 5.46 7.00
C ILE A 352 -8.09 5.93 5.60
N ALA A 353 -9.24 5.46 5.10
CA ALA A 353 -9.73 5.86 3.79
C ALA A 353 -10.03 7.37 3.70
N GLY A 354 -10.47 7.97 4.80
CA GLY A 354 -10.75 9.40 4.91
C GLY A 354 -9.53 10.30 4.75
N GLU A 355 -8.33 9.84 5.10
CA GLU A 355 -7.09 10.63 5.03
C GLU A 355 -6.76 11.08 3.59
N VAL A 356 -6.94 10.19 2.61
CA VAL A 356 -6.74 10.51 1.18
C VAL A 356 -8.04 10.91 0.46
N GLY A 357 -9.17 10.71 1.13
CA GLY A 357 -10.52 10.82 0.58
C GLY A 357 -11.09 9.45 0.20
N ARG A 358 -12.22 9.10 0.80
CA ARG A 358 -12.82 7.76 0.76
C ARG A 358 -12.97 7.16 -0.65
N ASP A 359 -13.55 7.91 -1.58
CA ASP A 359 -13.80 7.39 -2.94
C ASP A 359 -12.49 7.15 -3.69
N LYS A 360 -11.51 8.05 -3.53
CA LYS A 360 -10.17 7.87 -4.10
C LYS A 360 -9.45 6.68 -3.49
N PHE A 361 -9.63 6.43 -2.19
CA PHE A 361 -9.07 5.26 -1.53
C PHE A 361 -9.67 3.97 -2.13
N ILE A 362 -10.98 3.93 -2.36
CA ILE A 362 -11.65 2.78 -3.00
C ILE A 362 -11.17 2.59 -4.45
N GLU A 363 -10.97 3.68 -5.20
CA GLU A 363 -10.35 3.62 -6.53
C GLU A 363 -8.94 3.02 -6.47
N ALA A 364 -8.13 3.42 -5.49
CA ALA A 364 -6.79 2.89 -5.26
C ALA A 364 -6.81 1.40 -4.86
N MET A 365 -7.77 0.95 -4.04
CA MET A 365 -7.97 -0.47 -3.72
C MET A 365 -8.25 -1.31 -4.96
N ASN A 366 -9.13 -0.84 -5.84
CA ASN A 366 -9.45 -1.54 -7.09
C ASN A 366 -8.30 -1.46 -8.11
N ALA A 367 -7.53 -0.36 -8.13
CA ALA A 367 -6.32 -0.26 -8.93
C ALA A 367 -5.25 -1.26 -8.47
N LYS A 368 -5.03 -1.35 -7.15
CA LYS A 368 -4.13 -2.34 -6.55
C LYS A 368 -4.57 -3.77 -6.87
N ALA A 369 -5.85 -4.09 -6.79
CA ALA A 369 -6.39 -5.39 -7.18
C ALA A 369 -5.94 -5.77 -8.61
N ARG A 370 -6.11 -4.87 -9.58
CA ARG A 370 -5.67 -5.09 -10.97
C ARG A 370 -4.15 -5.25 -11.10
N GLN A 371 -3.37 -4.44 -10.37
CA GLN A 371 -1.90 -4.55 -10.35
C GLN A 371 -1.41 -5.90 -9.82
N LEU A 372 -2.16 -6.51 -8.90
CA LEU A 372 -1.89 -7.85 -8.37
C LEU A 372 -2.48 -8.99 -9.22
N GLY A 373 -3.16 -8.66 -10.33
CA GLY A 373 -3.84 -9.64 -11.19
C GLY A 373 -5.15 -10.19 -10.60
N MET A 374 -5.74 -9.49 -9.62
CA MET A 374 -7.01 -9.86 -8.98
C MET A 374 -8.21 -9.39 -9.83
N MET A 375 -8.42 -10.04 -10.97
CA MET A 375 -9.34 -9.56 -12.02
C MET A 375 -10.82 -9.82 -11.72
N ASN A 376 -11.12 -10.69 -10.75
CA ASN A 376 -12.46 -11.05 -10.30
C ASN A 376 -12.81 -10.43 -8.94
N THR A 377 -12.01 -9.46 -8.46
CA THR A 377 -12.25 -8.71 -7.23
C THR A 377 -12.87 -7.33 -7.51
N LYS A 378 -13.82 -6.93 -6.66
CA LYS A 378 -14.37 -5.57 -6.61
C LYS A 378 -14.47 -5.10 -5.15
N PHE A 379 -13.94 -3.91 -4.87
CA PHE A 379 -14.11 -3.24 -3.58
C PHE A 379 -15.06 -2.05 -3.71
N THR A 380 -16.00 -1.92 -2.77
CA THR A 380 -16.99 -0.83 -2.67
C THR A 380 -16.92 -0.03 -1.37
N ASP A 381 -16.23 -0.56 -0.35
CA ASP A 381 -15.91 0.15 0.89
C ASP A 381 -14.62 -0.42 1.51
N PRO A 382 -13.94 0.29 2.42
CA PRO A 382 -12.66 -0.14 2.99
C PRO A 382 -12.79 -1.15 4.14
N SER A 383 -14.01 -1.44 4.61
CA SER A 383 -14.27 -2.20 5.84
C SER A 383 -14.76 -3.63 5.57
N GLY A 384 -15.41 -3.87 4.45
CA GLY A 384 -16.07 -5.14 4.13
C GLY A 384 -17.51 -5.25 4.62
N LEU A 385 -18.17 -4.12 4.94
CA LEU A 385 -19.57 -4.11 5.36
C LEU A 385 -20.53 -4.34 4.18
N SER A 386 -20.20 -3.82 3.00
CA SER A 386 -20.98 -4.04 1.79
C SER A 386 -20.82 -5.48 1.29
N ALA A 387 -21.95 -6.10 0.95
CA ALA A 387 -22.00 -7.39 0.27
C ALA A 387 -21.47 -7.30 -1.18
N GLU A 388 -21.30 -6.09 -1.73
CA GLU A 388 -20.67 -5.88 -3.03
C GLU A 388 -19.14 -5.92 -3.00
N ASN A 389 -18.52 -6.02 -1.81
CA ASN A 389 -17.11 -6.40 -1.74
C ASN A 389 -17.00 -7.89 -1.99
N VAL A 390 -16.59 -8.22 -3.20
CA VAL A 390 -16.54 -9.60 -3.70
C VAL A 390 -15.16 -9.91 -4.23
N SER A 391 -14.76 -11.17 -4.10
CA SER A 391 -13.51 -11.69 -4.64
C SER A 391 -13.66 -13.20 -4.88
N THR A 392 -12.62 -13.79 -5.44
CA THR A 392 -12.47 -15.25 -5.55
C THR A 392 -11.33 -15.73 -4.66
N ILE A 393 -11.24 -17.03 -4.46
CA ILE A 393 -10.12 -17.65 -3.74
C ILE A 393 -8.78 -17.36 -4.44
N GLY A 394 -8.73 -17.51 -5.77
CA GLY A 394 -7.51 -17.26 -6.54
C GLY A 394 -7.00 -15.82 -6.38
N ASP A 395 -7.91 -14.85 -6.39
CA ASP A 395 -7.56 -13.44 -6.20
C ASP A 395 -7.09 -13.15 -4.76
N LEU A 396 -7.77 -13.72 -3.76
CA LEU A 396 -7.34 -13.59 -2.36
C LEU A 396 -5.98 -14.25 -2.10
N HIS A 397 -5.68 -15.35 -2.79
CA HIS A 397 -4.36 -15.98 -2.73
C HIS A 397 -3.27 -15.03 -3.27
N ARG A 398 -3.51 -14.35 -4.39
CA ARG A 398 -2.57 -13.33 -4.91
C ARG A 398 -2.35 -12.18 -3.92
N LEU A 399 -3.43 -11.71 -3.27
CA LEU A 399 -3.32 -10.67 -2.25
C LEU A 399 -2.46 -11.12 -1.06
N ILE A 400 -2.73 -12.28 -0.48
CA ILE A 400 -1.99 -12.74 0.70
C ILE A 400 -0.55 -13.13 0.35
N LYS A 401 -0.29 -13.64 -0.86
CA LYS A 401 1.07 -13.88 -1.37
C LYS A 401 1.86 -12.59 -1.47
N TYR A 402 1.27 -11.54 -2.06
CA TYR A 402 1.89 -10.22 -2.10
C TYR A 402 2.18 -9.68 -0.70
N ILE A 403 1.23 -9.85 0.23
CA ILE A 403 1.43 -9.43 1.61
C ILE A 403 2.57 -10.21 2.26
N TYR A 404 2.60 -11.53 2.10
CA TYR A 404 3.63 -12.40 2.69
C TYR A 404 5.03 -12.07 2.14
N ASP A 405 5.15 -11.82 0.84
CA ASP A 405 6.43 -11.59 0.18
C ASP A 405 6.96 -10.16 0.39
N ASP A 406 6.11 -9.15 0.23
CA ASP A 406 6.51 -7.74 0.07
C ASP A 406 5.98 -6.83 1.21
N ARG A 407 5.10 -7.34 2.07
CA ARG A 407 4.46 -6.57 3.17
C ARG A 407 4.29 -7.40 4.44
N ASN A 408 5.26 -8.27 4.76
CA ASN A 408 5.08 -9.28 5.79
C ASN A 408 4.74 -8.71 7.18
N PHE A 409 5.14 -7.46 7.45
CA PHE A 409 4.69 -6.72 8.63
C PHE A 409 3.16 -6.70 8.83
N ILE A 410 2.35 -6.77 7.77
CA ILE A 410 0.88 -6.82 7.86
C ILE A 410 0.48 -8.15 8.50
N ILE A 411 1.14 -9.25 8.14
CA ILE A 411 0.96 -10.56 8.79
C ILE A 411 1.35 -10.46 10.26
N ASP A 412 2.48 -9.84 10.57
CA ASP A 412 2.92 -9.64 11.96
C ASP A 412 1.90 -8.84 12.78
N ILE A 413 1.33 -7.76 12.23
CA ILE A 413 0.25 -7.00 12.90
C ILE A 413 -0.99 -7.88 13.09
N THR A 414 -1.38 -8.67 12.09
CA THR A 414 -2.56 -9.55 12.23
C THR A 414 -2.39 -10.62 13.32
N ALA A 415 -1.15 -10.99 13.64
CA ALA A 415 -0.78 -11.87 14.72
C ALA A 415 -0.53 -11.11 16.06
N ASP A 416 -0.90 -9.83 16.12
CA ASP A 416 -0.67 -8.93 17.26
C ASP A 416 0.80 -8.85 17.71
N LYS A 417 1.75 -9.08 16.79
CA LYS A 417 3.16 -8.86 17.07
C LYS A 417 3.46 -7.38 17.05
N LYS A 418 4.25 -6.93 18.03
CA LYS A 418 4.75 -5.55 18.05
C LYS A 418 5.82 -5.38 17.00
N LEU A 419 5.63 -4.40 16.12
CA LEU A 419 6.65 -4.05 15.14
C LEU A 419 7.72 -3.18 15.81
N PRO A 420 9.00 -3.63 15.86
CA PRO A 420 10.05 -2.94 16.60
C PRO A 420 10.38 -1.55 16.03
N ASN A 421 10.09 -1.34 14.75
CA ASN A 421 10.37 -0.09 14.03
C ASN A 421 9.15 0.84 13.94
N ALA A 422 8.05 0.52 14.64
CA ALA A 422 6.90 1.41 14.74
C ALA A 422 7.18 2.52 15.76
N HIS A 423 7.61 3.69 15.29
CA HIS A 423 8.12 4.76 16.15
C HIS A 423 7.01 5.56 16.86
N ILE A 424 5.83 5.66 16.25
CA ILE A 424 4.66 6.32 16.83
C ILE A 424 3.54 5.30 17.00
N GLY A 425 3.12 5.05 18.25
CA GLY A 425 2.04 4.11 18.54
C GLY A 425 1.84 3.85 20.03
N GLY A 426 1.17 2.74 20.34
CA GLY A 426 0.87 2.32 21.72
C GLY A 426 -0.30 3.09 22.35
N GLU A 427 -1.20 3.64 21.53
CA GLU A 427 -2.33 4.43 22.03
C GLU A 427 -3.47 3.60 22.61
N PHE A 428 -3.44 2.28 22.40
CA PHE A 428 -4.46 1.34 22.82
C PHE A 428 -3.82 0.16 23.55
N ASP A 429 -4.38 -0.15 24.71
CA ASP A 429 -4.08 -1.37 25.47
C ASP A 429 -5.23 -2.38 25.35
N GLY A 430 -4.90 -3.65 25.62
CA GLY A 430 -5.88 -4.74 25.70
C GLY A 430 -6.61 -4.96 24.38
N LEU A 431 -5.88 -5.01 23.26
CA LEU A 431 -6.45 -5.44 21.99
C LEU A 431 -6.84 -6.91 22.06
N ILE A 432 -7.95 -7.26 21.42
CA ILE A 432 -8.40 -8.65 21.32
C ILE A 432 -8.17 -9.14 19.90
N ASN A 433 -7.26 -10.09 19.70
CA ASN A 433 -7.00 -10.65 18.39
C ASN A 433 -8.14 -11.58 17.94
N PHE A 434 -8.93 -11.16 16.96
CA PHE A 434 -10.02 -11.96 16.42
C PHE A 434 -9.59 -13.03 15.41
N ASN A 435 -8.32 -12.99 14.98
CA ASN A 435 -7.84 -13.86 13.90
C ASN A 435 -7.37 -15.23 14.41
N GLU A 436 -7.03 -15.35 15.69
CA GLU A 436 -6.57 -16.60 16.27
C GLU A 436 -7.66 -17.68 16.29
N VAL A 437 -7.26 -18.89 15.88
CA VAL A 437 -8.08 -20.08 16.07
C VAL A 437 -7.64 -20.72 17.38
N LYS A 438 -8.57 -20.80 18.34
CA LYS A 438 -8.30 -21.40 19.65
C LYS A 438 -7.73 -22.83 19.50
N ASP A 439 -6.72 -23.13 20.32
CA ASP A 439 -6.05 -24.43 20.41
C ASP A 439 -5.24 -24.78 19.14
N MET A 440 -4.72 -23.77 18.43
CA MET A 440 -3.79 -23.92 17.30
C MET A 440 -2.53 -23.07 17.52
N ASP A 441 -1.43 -23.71 17.93
CA ASP A 441 -0.17 -23.03 18.25
C ASP A 441 0.68 -22.70 17.01
N ASN A 442 0.20 -23.07 15.82
CA ASN A 442 0.92 -22.90 14.56
C ASN A 442 0.48 -21.68 13.76
N PHE A 443 -0.34 -20.80 14.33
CA PHE A 443 -0.83 -19.60 13.65
C PHE A 443 0.29 -18.57 13.45
N VAL A 444 0.49 -18.15 12.20
CA VAL A 444 1.50 -17.15 11.82
C VAL A 444 0.89 -15.76 11.71
N GLY A 445 -0.35 -15.68 11.25
CA GLY A 445 -1.11 -14.45 11.00
C GLY A 445 -2.27 -14.70 10.04
N GLY A 446 -3.14 -13.71 9.84
CA GLY A 446 -4.32 -13.87 9.00
C GLY A 446 -5.44 -12.87 9.29
N LYS A 447 -6.53 -12.95 8.55
CA LYS A 447 -7.71 -12.11 8.78
C LYS A 447 -8.97 -12.94 8.75
N VAL A 448 -9.87 -12.67 9.69
CA VAL A 448 -11.24 -13.20 9.68
C VAL A 448 -12.27 -12.14 9.29
N GLY A 449 -13.42 -12.59 8.79
CA GLY A 449 -14.58 -11.74 8.51
C GLY A 449 -15.88 -12.49 8.74
N GLU A 450 -16.94 -11.74 9.01
CA GLU A 450 -18.29 -12.29 9.13
C GLU A 450 -19.33 -11.22 8.77
N THR A 451 -20.24 -11.57 7.87
CA THR A 451 -21.48 -10.80 7.61
C THR A 451 -22.60 -11.77 7.26
N LEU A 452 -23.85 -11.31 7.29
CA LEU A 452 -24.99 -12.11 6.86
C LEU A 452 -24.87 -12.59 5.40
N ALA A 453 -24.27 -11.78 4.52
CA ALA A 453 -24.12 -12.11 3.10
C ALA A 453 -22.91 -13.03 2.83
N ALA A 454 -21.82 -12.87 3.60
CA ALA A 454 -20.56 -13.58 3.38
C ALA A 454 -20.43 -14.89 4.16
N GLY A 455 -21.27 -15.13 5.19
CA GLY A 455 -20.99 -16.14 6.21
C GLY A 455 -19.68 -15.83 6.94
N GLN A 456 -19.02 -16.85 7.48
CA GLN A 456 -17.69 -16.71 8.05
C GLN A 456 -16.62 -16.86 6.97
N THR A 457 -15.72 -15.88 6.89
CA THR A 457 -14.59 -15.87 5.97
C THR A 457 -13.27 -15.84 6.74
N SER A 458 -12.22 -16.42 6.19
CA SER A 458 -10.87 -16.32 6.74
C SER A 458 -9.78 -16.52 5.71
N ILE A 459 -8.67 -15.83 5.90
CA ILE A 459 -7.35 -16.17 5.33
C ILE A 459 -6.42 -16.35 6.53
N SER A 460 -5.81 -17.51 6.69
CA SER A 460 -4.88 -17.78 7.79
C SER A 460 -3.62 -18.48 7.31
N LEU A 461 -2.49 -18.10 7.89
CA LEU A 461 -1.19 -18.69 7.63
C LEU A 461 -0.81 -19.57 8.81
N HIS A 462 -0.30 -20.76 8.52
CA HIS A 462 0.07 -21.75 9.52
C HIS A 462 1.42 -22.39 9.21
N THR A 463 2.25 -22.54 10.23
CA THR A 463 3.51 -23.27 10.10
C THR A 463 3.28 -24.77 10.32
N LEU A 464 3.75 -25.62 9.41
CA LEU A 464 3.65 -27.07 9.51
C LEU A 464 5.02 -27.71 9.29
N GLN A 465 5.31 -28.77 10.02
CA GLN A 465 6.44 -29.64 9.72
C GLN A 465 5.99 -30.67 8.69
N ILE A 466 6.48 -30.57 7.45
CA ILE A 466 6.10 -31.43 6.32
C ILE A 466 7.37 -32.08 5.78
N GLN A 467 7.44 -33.41 5.77
CA GLN A 467 8.62 -34.18 5.37
C GLN A 467 9.94 -33.75 6.07
N GLY A 468 9.83 -33.28 7.32
CA GLY A 468 10.98 -32.81 8.11
C GLY A 468 11.43 -31.38 7.81
N GLU A 469 10.74 -30.65 6.93
CA GLU A 469 10.94 -29.22 6.70
C GLU A 469 9.81 -28.38 7.30
N GLU A 470 10.15 -27.20 7.80
CA GLU A 470 9.16 -26.22 8.23
C GLU A 470 8.60 -25.48 7.01
N ARG A 471 7.30 -25.58 6.79
CA ARG A 471 6.58 -25.00 5.64
C ARG A 471 5.48 -24.07 6.13
N THR A 472 5.30 -22.93 5.46
CA THR A 472 4.15 -22.06 5.72
C THR A 472 3.02 -22.40 4.76
N VAL A 473 1.86 -22.78 5.27
CA VAL A 473 0.66 -23.01 4.47
C VAL A 473 -0.35 -21.90 4.66
N VAL A 474 -1.00 -21.49 3.58
CA VAL A 474 -2.13 -20.58 3.59
C VAL A 474 -3.43 -21.38 3.52
N VAL A 475 -4.41 -21.01 4.33
CA VAL A 475 -5.78 -21.55 4.31
C VAL A 475 -6.76 -20.42 4.05
N ILE A 476 -7.58 -20.54 3.01
CA ILE A 476 -8.64 -19.59 2.67
C ILE A 476 -10.00 -20.30 2.79
N LEU A 477 -10.94 -19.66 3.47
CA LEU A 477 -12.32 -20.12 3.63
C LEU A 477 -13.29 -18.99 3.33
N LEU A 478 -14.30 -19.24 2.50
CA LEU A 478 -15.39 -18.32 2.21
C LEU A 478 -16.74 -18.99 2.50
N GLY A 479 -17.67 -18.27 3.15
CA GLY A 479 -19.01 -18.82 3.41
C GLY A 479 -19.07 -19.96 4.43
N SER A 480 -18.03 -20.16 5.25
CA SER A 480 -18.03 -21.21 6.27
C SER A 480 -19.10 -20.96 7.34
N LYS A 481 -19.64 -22.06 7.89
CA LYS A 481 -20.52 -22.04 9.07
C LYS A 481 -19.74 -22.13 10.38
N SER A 482 -18.51 -22.62 10.33
CA SER A 482 -17.64 -22.86 11.48
C SER A 482 -16.18 -22.80 11.02
N ARG A 483 -15.66 -21.58 10.80
CA ARG A 483 -14.31 -21.40 10.23
C ARG A 483 -13.23 -22.10 11.07
N ALA A 484 -13.36 -22.09 12.40
CA ALA A 484 -12.41 -22.72 13.30
C ALA A 484 -12.38 -24.26 13.16
N GLU A 485 -13.52 -24.89 12.93
CA GLU A 485 -13.58 -26.33 12.71
C GLU A 485 -13.03 -26.70 11.33
N ASP A 486 -13.41 -25.94 10.31
CA ASP A 486 -12.98 -26.16 8.93
C ASP A 486 -11.47 -25.95 8.75
N THR A 487 -10.90 -24.90 9.35
CA THR A 487 -9.43 -24.70 9.39
C THR A 487 -8.73 -25.89 10.05
N ARG A 488 -9.22 -26.39 11.19
CA ARG A 488 -8.62 -27.56 11.85
C ARG A 488 -8.69 -28.82 10.97
N LYS A 489 -9.83 -29.06 10.31
CA LYS A 489 -9.99 -30.19 9.38
C LYS A 489 -9.00 -30.12 8.23
N ILE A 490 -8.83 -28.93 7.63
CA ILE A 490 -7.87 -28.71 6.53
C ILE A 490 -6.43 -28.92 6.99
N ILE A 491 -6.04 -28.36 8.13
CA ILE A 491 -4.69 -28.51 8.66
C ILE A 491 -4.41 -29.98 9.02
N SER A 492 -5.34 -30.65 9.72
CA SER A 492 -5.21 -32.08 10.01
C SER A 492 -5.15 -32.92 8.73
N HIS A 493 -5.88 -32.51 7.68
CA HIS A 493 -5.84 -33.16 6.39
C HIS A 493 -4.44 -33.07 5.75
N VAL A 494 -3.88 -31.86 5.66
CA VAL A 494 -2.51 -31.64 5.16
C VAL A 494 -1.50 -32.45 5.99
N GLN A 495 -1.63 -32.42 7.32
CA GLN A 495 -0.74 -33.16 8.20
C GLN A 495 -0.76 -34.66 7.93
N ASN A 496 -1.95 -35.25 7.81
CA ASN A 496 -2.12 -36.68 7.58
C ASN A 496 -1.68 -37.13 6.18
N GLN A 497 -1.60 -36.24 5.19
CA GLN A 497 -1.21 -36.62 3.82
C GLN A 497 0.27 -36.40 3.53
N PHE A 498 0.85 -35.32 4.05
CA PHE A 498 2.15 -34.83 3.58
C PHE A 498 3.26 -34.86 4.64
N VAL A 499 2.96 -35.12 5.92
CA VAL A 499 3.98 -35.06 7.00
C VAL A 499 4.77 -36.37 7.17
N HIS A 500 4.37 -37.44 6.47
CA HIS A 500 4.98 -38.76 6.59
C HIS A 500 6.45 -38.84 6.17
#